data_AF-A0A2M7TNK5-F1
#
_entry.id   AF-A0A2M7TNK5-F1
#
_cell.length_a   1.000
_cell.length_b   1.000
_cell.length_c   1.000
_cell.angle_alpha   90.00
_cell.angle_beta   90.00
_cell.angle_gamma   90.00
#
_symmetry.space_group_name_H-M   'P 1'
#
loop_
_entity.id
_entity.type
_entity.pdbx_description
1 polymer ?
#
loop_
_entity_poly.entity_id
_entity_poly.type
_entity_poly.pdbx_seq_one_letter_code
_entity_poly.pdbx_strand_id
1 'polypeptide(L)' 'MAKKCDLCGRGSTRGASRSHSNIRTLKRQNINLQPRNIAGVKVKLCTSCLRTMKKDDK' A
#
# COMPACT_ATOMS: atom_id res chain seq x y z
N MET A 1 -5.14 12.65 -2.35
CA MET A 1 -4.27 11.99 -1.34
C MET A 1 -3.43 10.92 -2.02
N ALA A 2 -2.10 11.03 -1.95
CA ALA A 2 -1.21 10.04 -2.55
C ALA A 2 -1.44 8.66 -1.91
N LYS A 3 -1.77 7.65 -2.72
CA LYS A 3 -1.85 6.24 -2.30
C LYS A 3 -0.44 5.62 -2.30
N LYS A 4 0.50 6.28 -1.61
CA LYS A 4 1.88 5.82 -1.47
C LYS A 4 2.19 5.63 0.01
N CYS A 5 3.10 4.69 0.29
CA CYS A 5 3.69 4.54 1.61
C CYS A 5 4.75 5.62 1.81
N ASP A 6 4.71 6.31 2.94
CA ASP A 6 5.66 7.39 3.25
C ASP A 6 7.07 6.84 3.56
N LEU A 7 7.18 5.59 4.03
CA LEU A 7 8.47 4.97 4.36
C LEU A 7 9.19 4.35 3.14
N CYS A 8 8.49 3.50 2.39
CA CYS A 8 9.09 2.74 1.27
C CYS A 8 8.74 3.28 -0.12
N GLY A 9 7.94 4.34 -0.21
CA GLY A 9 7.54 4.96 -1.49
C GLY A 9 6.62 4.09 -2.37
N ARG A 10 6.32 2.85 -1.98
CA ARG A 10 5.49 1.93 -2.77
C ARG A 10 4.11 2.54 -3.03
N GLY A 11 3.70 2.54 -4.29
CA GLY A 11 2.42 3.07 -4.74
C GLY A 11 1.54 2.02 -5.41
N SER A 12 0.40 2.45 -5.94
CA SER A 12 -0.49 1.57 -6.68
C SER A 12 0.12 1.08 -7.99
N THR A 13 0.01 -0.21 -8.28
CA THR A 13 0.45 -0.79 -9.56
C THR A 13 -0.72 -0.85 -10.53
N ARG A 14 -0.43 -0.71 -11.84
CA ARG A 14 -1.42 -0.90 -12.90
C ARG A 14 -1.52 -2.39 -13.24
N GLY A 15 -2.73 -2.92 -13.25
CA GLY A 15 -3.03 -4.28 -13.69
C GLY A 15 -4.21 -4.32 -14.64
N ALA A 16 -4.60 -5.53 -15.07
CA ALA A 16 -5.84 -5.76 -15.80
C ALA A 16 -6.68 -6.83 -15.10
N SER A 17 -8.00 -6.68 -15.11
CA SER A 17 -8.93 -7.77 -14.87
C SER A 17 -9.29 -8.44 -16.19
N ARG A 18 -9.55 -9.74 -16.13
CA ARG A 18 -10.00 -10.57 -17.26
C ARG A 18 -11.32 -11.20 -16.87
N SER A 19 -12.34 -11.08 -17.73
CA SER A 19 -13.58 -11.83 -17.58
C SER A 19 -13.39 -13.28 -18.04
N HIS A 20 -14.40 -14.12 -17.83
CA HIS A 20 -14.47 -15.47 -18.40
C HIS A 20 -14.32 -15.47 -19.93
N SER A 21 -14.80 -14.41 -20.60
CA SER A 21 -14.65 -14.14 -22.03
C SER A 21 -13.36 -13.39 -22.40
N ASN A 22 -12.37 -13.32 -21.50
CA ASN A 22 -11.07 -12.66 -21.69
C ASN A 22 -11.09 -11.14 -21.96
N ILE A 23 -12.22 -10.47 -21.71
CA ILE A 23 -12.34 -9.01 -21.87
C ILE A 23 -11.38 -8.30 -20.90
N ARG A 24 -10.54 -7.41 -21.44
CA ARG A 24 -9.56 -6.64 -20.66
C ARG A 24 -10.21 -5.41 -20.04
N THR A 25 -10.21 -5.32 -18.71
CA THR A 25 -10.50 -4.06 -18.02
C THR A 25 -9.28 -3.59 -17.25
N LEU A 26 -8.91 -2.32 -17.39
CA LEU A 26 -7.78 -1.76 -16.64
C LEU A 26 -8.17 -1.59 -15.17
N LYS A 27 -7.30 -2.04 -14.26
CA LYS A 27 -7.49 -1.83 -12.82
C LYS A 27 -6.23 -1.29 -12.16
N ARG A 28 -6.40 -0.68 -10.99
CA ARG A 28 -5.31 -0.26 -10.11
C ARG A 28 -5.29 -1.17 -8.89
N GLN A 29 -4.16 -1.79 -8.62
CA GLN A 29 -3.92 -2.53 -7.39
C GLN A 29 -3.40 -1.56 -6.35
N ASN A 30 -4.24 -1.21 -5.38
CA ASN A 30 -3.85 -0.35 -4.28
C ASN A 30 -3.14 -1.17 -3.20
N ILE A 31 -2.16 -0.56 -2.56
CA ILE A 31 -1.50 -1.14 -1.39
C ILE A 31 -2.36 -0.88 -0.17
N ASN A 32 -2.39 -1.83 0.77
CA ASN A 32 -3.02 -1.63 2.06
C ASN A 32 -2.20 -0.63 2.89
N LEU A 33 -2.64 0.64 2.89
CA LEU A 33 -2.06 1.74 3.64
C LEU A 33 -2.84 1.94 4.93
N GLN A 34 -2.10 2.03 6.03
CA GLN A 34 -2.61 2.15 7.38
C GLN A 34 -2.12 3.48 7.96
N PRO A 35 -3.03 4.39 8.39
CA PRO A 35 -2.63 5.62 9.03
C PRO A 35 -2.13 5.34 10.45
N ARG A 36 -0.96 5.86 10.80
CA ARG A 36 -0.37 5.75 12.14
C ARG A 36 0.20 7.09 12.56
N ASN A 37 0.27 7.31 13.87
CA ASN A 37 0.96 8.45 14.45
C ASN A 37 2.35 7.99 14.89
N ILE A 38 3.40 8.54 14.31
CA ILE A 38 4.79 8.26 14.68
C ILE A 38 5.42 9.59 15.05
N ALA A 39 5.94 9.68 16.28
CA ALA A 39 6.60 10.88 16.80
C ALA A 39 5.79 12.19 16.63
N GLY A 40 4.47 12.11 16.77
CA GLY A 40 3.56 13.27 16.64
C GLY A 40 3.10 13.58 15.22
N VAL A 41 3.61 12.87 14.20
CA VAL A 41 3.22 13.06 12.79
C VAL A 41 2.34 11.90 12.32
N LYS A 42 1.21 12.24 11.67
CA LYS A 42 0.36 11.27 10.98
C LYS A 42 0.99 10.85 9.66
N VAL A 43 1.43 9.60 9.59
CA VAL A 43 2.01 8.99 8.38
C VAL A 43 1.17 7.81 7.89
N LYS A 44 1.21 7.56 6.58
CA LYS A 44 0.57 6.40 5.95
C LYS A 44 1.61 5.35 5.64
N LEU A 45 1.52 4.23 6.34
CA LEU A 45 2.45 3.12 6.20
C LEU A 45 1.78 1.91 5.58
N CYS A 46 2.52 1.18 4.74
CA CYS A 46 2.04 -0.10 4.25
C CYS A 46 2.19 -1.19 5.33
N THR A 47 1.34 -2.20 5.26
CA THR A 47 1.34 -3.31 6.23
C THR A 47 2.66 -4.07 6.28
N SER A 48 3.42 -4.13 5.18
CA SER A 48 4.75 -4.76 5.20
C SER A 48 5.75 -3.98 6.06
N CYS A 49 5.77 -2.65 5.95
CA CYS A 49 6.64 -1.80 6.75
C CYS A 49 6.25 -1.86 8.23
N LEU A 50 4.95 -1.84 8.54
CA LEU A 50 4.47 -2.01 9.91
C LEU A 50 4.89 -3.35 10.52
N ARG A 51 4.86 -4.42 9.72
CA ARG A 51 5.29 -5.74 10.16
C ARG A 51 6.79 -5.77 10.47
N THR A 52 7.62 -5.07 9.69
CA THR A 52 9.06 -4.99 9.93
C THR A 52 9.35 -4.20 11.20
N MET A 53 8.77 -3.00 11.35
CA MET A 53 8.95 -2.17 12.55
C MET A 53 8.63 -2.93 13.84
N LYS A 54 7.49 -3.64 13.87
CA LYS A 54 7.10 -4.43 15.05
C LYS A 54 8.08 -5.57 15.40
N LYS A 55 8.85 -6.07 14.42
CA LYS A 55 9.88 -7.09 14.70
C LYS A 55 11.13 -6.49 15.32
N ASP A 56 11.50 -5.29 14.88
CA ASP A 56 12.70 -4.58 15.35
C ASP A 56 12.49 -3.95 16.73
N ASP A 57 11.24 -3.67 17.13
CA ASP A 57 10.86 -3.19 18.48
C ASP A 57 11.01 -4.26 19.59
N LYS A 58 11.47 -5.47 19.26
CA LYS A 58 11.46 -6.65 20.14
C LYS A 58 12.87 -7.11 20.47
#